data_AF-A0A2V6RX91-F1
#
_entry.id   AF-A0A2V6RX91-F1
#
_cell.length_a   1.000
_cell.length_b   1.000
_cell.length_c   1.000
_cell.angle_alpha   90.00
_cell.angle_beta   90.00
_cell.angle_gamma   90.00
#
_symmetry.space_group_name_H-M   'P 1'
#
loop_
_entity.id
_entity.type
_entity.pdbx_description
1 polymer ?
#
loop_
_entity_poly.entity_id
_entity_poly.type
_entity_poly.pdbx_seq_one_letter_code
_entity_poly.pdbx_strand_id
1 'polypeptide(L)'
;MTTTMPITLELQTQSAKEVVDITARVEALIGGASGGSCHLFLRHTTAGLMVVTNETGVPEDIMDILQTLTPPIAFRHDSRAHVAAHFLSALVGPSVHVPVRDGKLALGEFQRIVLMEFEGPRRREVEMRLLADA
;
A
#
# COMPACT_ATOMS: atom_id res chain seq x y z
N MET A 1 -11.95 -17.52 16.38
CA MET A 1 -11.12 -16.73 15.45
C MET A 1 -9.70 -16.67 15.97
N THR A 2 -8.78 -17.37 15.31
CA THR A 2 -7.37 -17.39 15.69
C THR A 2 -6.69 -16.26 14.92
N THR A 3 -6.58 -15.08 15.54
CA THR A 3 -5.83 -13.96 14.97
C THR A 3 -4.34 -14.23 15.19
N THR A 4 -3.56 -14.29 14.11
CA THR A 4 -2.09 -14.41 14.24
C THR A 4 -1.51 -13.12 14.81
N MET A 5 -0.33 -13.21 15.46
CA MET A 5 0.39 -12.00 15.84
C MET A 5 0.68 -11.12 14.61
N PRO A 6 0.63 -9.78 14.74
CA PRO A 6 0.92 -8.89 13.64
C PRO A 6 2.38 -9.04 13.19
N ILE A 7 2.58 -9.06 11.87
CA ILE A 7 3.90 -9.11 11.23
C ILE A 7 4.17 -7.75 10.61
N THR A 8 5.35 -7.17 10.86
CA THR A 8 5.72 -5.88 10.25
C THR A 8 6.58 -6.12 9.01
N LEU A 9 6.11 -5.62 7.87
CA LEU A 9 6.88 -5.53 6.64
C LEU A 9 7.53 -4.15 6.56
N GLU A 10 8.87 -4.13 6.48
CA GLU A 10 9.64 -2.91 6.33
C GLU A 10 10.03 -2.68 4.87
N LEU A 11 9.90 -1.43 4.42
CA LEU A 11 10.21 -1.00 3.06
C LEU A 11 11.08 0.25 3.13
N GLN A 12 12.07 0.35 2.27
CA GLN A 12 12.87 1.56 2.08
C GLN A 12 12.60 2.07 0.67
N THR A 13 11.92 3.21 0.57
CA THR A 13 11.70 3.90 -0.71
C THR A 13 12.94 4.71 -1.06
N GLN A 14 13.20 4.89 -2.33
CA GLN A 14 14.41 5.47 -2.90
C GLN A 14 14.19 6.85 -3.53
N SER A 15 12.93 7.23 -3.78
CA SER A 15 12.59 8.48 -4.47
C SER A 15 11.49 9.26 -3.74
N ALA A 16 11.38 10.55 -4.05
CA ALA A 16 10.30 11.40 -3.50
C ALA A 16 8.91 10.87 -3.83
N LYS A 17 8.77 10.30 -5.02
CA LYS A 17 7.59 9.57 -5.49
C LYS A 17 8.06 8.23 -6.02
N GLU A 18 7.36 7.16 -5.65
CA GLU A 18 7.74 5.81 -6.04
C GLU A 18 6.53 4.89 -5.98
N VAL A 19 6.48 3.97 -6.93
CA VAL A 19 5.54 2.86 -6.95
C VAL A 19 6.34 1.62 -6.54
N VAL A 20 5.96 0.95 -5.46
CA VAL A 20 6.65 -0.24 -4.96
C VAL A 20 5.69 -1.42 -4.94
N ASP A 21 5.87 -2.39 -5.82
CA ASP A 21 5.15 -3.68 -5.74
C ASP A 21 5.67 -4.48 -4.54
N ILE A 22 4.77 -4.73 -3.59
CA ILE A 22 5.06 -5.48 -2.36
C ILE A 22 4.41 -6.87 -2.36
N THR A 23 3.77 -7.28 -3.44
CA THR A 23 2.99 -8.52 -3.55
C THR A 23 3.81 -9.74 -3.14
N ALA A 24 4.99 -9.93 -3.75
CA ALA A 24 5.84 -11.09 -3.45
C ALA A 24 6.35 -11.10 -2.00
N ARG A 25 6.55 -9.91 -1.41
CA ARG A 25 6.96 -9.79 0.00
C ARG A 25 5.82 -10.19 0.94
N VAL A 26 4.59 -9.81 0.61
CA VAL A 26 3.39 -10.22 1.36
C VAL A 26 3.17 -11.72 1.22
N GLU A 27 3.24 -12.28 0.01
CA GLU A 27 3.07 -13.72 -0.24
C GLU A 27 4.05 -14.58 0.55
N ALA A 28 5.32 -14.16 0.63
CA ALA A 28 6.34 -14.85 1.41
C ALA A 28 5.99 -14.95 2.92
N LEU A 29 5.18 -14.03 3.44
CA LEU A 29 4.78 -13.97 4.86
C LEU A 29 3.47 -14.71 5.16
N ILE A 30 2.71 -15.15 4.16
CA ILE A 30 1.41 -15.83 4.36
C ILE A 30 1.57 -17.24 4.95
N GLY A 31 2.74 -17.86 4.75
CA GLY A 31 3.15 -19.05 5.52
C GLY A 31 2.22 -20.27 5.42
N GLY A 32 1.42 -20.38 4.36
CA GLY A 32 0.55 -21.54 4.14
C GLY A 32 -0.79 -21.52 4.88
N ALA A 33 -1.30 -20.35 5.29
CA ALA A 33 -2.65 -20.21 5.83
C ALA A 33 -3.71 -20.82 4.89
N SER A 34 -4.51 -21.78 5.36
CA SER A 34 -5.43 -22.56 4.51
C SER A 34 -6.66 -21.78 4.01
N GLY A 35 -6.99 -20.65 4.64
CA GLY A 35 -8.15 -19.83 4.30
C GLY A 35 -8.20 -18.54 5.12
N GLY A 36 -9.13 -17.64 4.79
CA GLY A 36 -9.29 -16.35 5.44
C GLY A 36 -8.93 -15.15 4.58
N SER A 37 -8.26 -14.18 5.19
CA SER A 37 -7.85 -12.94 4.53
C SER A 37 -6.57 -12.35 5.15
N CYS A 38 -5.85 -11.59 4.33
CA CYS A 38 -4.69 -10.80 4.70
C CYS A 38 -5.08 -9.33 4.74
N HIS A 39 -4.95 -8.72 5.91
CA HIS A 39 -5.13 -7.29 6.11
C HIS A 39 -3.76 -6.62 6.23
N LEU A 40 -3.52 -5.59 5.41
CA LEU A 40 -2.31 -4.78 5.43
C LEU A 40 -2.67 -3.36 5.82
N PHE A 41 -1.91 -2.78 6.74
CA PHE A 41 -2.09 -1.41 7.22
C PHE A 41 -0.76 -0.67 7.25
N LEU A 42 -0.63 0.36 6.43
CA LEU A 42 0.52 1.26 6.39
C LEU A 42 0.48 2.23 7.58
N ARG A 43 1.51 2.19 8.42
CA ARG A 43 1.62 3.03 9.63
C ARG A 43 2.16 4.44 9.33
N HIS A 44 1.75 5.02 8.21
CA HIS A 44 2.20 6.33 7.73
C HIS A 44 1.07 7.07 7.01
N THR A 45 1.15 8.40 6.95
CA THR A 45 0.09 9.26 6.39
C THR A 45 0.51 10.02 5.13
N THR A 46 1.68 9.72 4.56
CA THR A 46 2.22 10.39 3.36
C THR A 46 2.53 9.39 2.24
N ALA A 47 1.99 8.19 2.35
CA ALA A 47 2.06 7.11 1.38
C ALA A 47 0.74 6.32 1.47
N GLY A 48 0.39 5.54 0.47
CA GLY A 48 -0.86 4.76 0.45
C GLY A 48 -0.63 3.32 0.00
N LEU A 49 -1.59 2.44 0.28
CA LEU A 49 -1.62 1.08 -0.25
C LEU A 49 -2.76 0.94 -1.25
N MET A 50 -2.47 0.34 -2.40
CA MET A 50 -3.45 0.17 -3.47
C MET A 50 -3.34 -1.22 -4.09
N VAL A 51 -4.46 -1.75 -4.59
CA VAL A 51 -4.45 -2.91 -5.49
C VAL A 51 -4.55 -2.39 -6.92
N VAL A 52 -3.49 -2.57 -7.71
CA VAL A 52 -3.38 -2.07 -9.09
C VAL A 52 -2.75 -3.14 -9.99
N THR A 53 -2.56 -2.83 -11.28
CA THR A 53 -1.78 -3.68 -12.19
C THR A 53 -0.28 -3.43 -12.07
N ASN A 54 0.57 -4.38 -12.44
CA ASN A 54 2.00 -4.13 -12.68
C ASN A 54 2.33 -4.09 -14.19
N GLU A 55 1.32 -3.80 -15.01
CA GLU A 55 1.53 -3.42 -16.40
C GLU A 55 2.39 -2.17 -16.43
N THR A 56 3.51 -2.26 -17.14
CA THR A 56 4.55 -1.22 -17.18
C THR A 56 3.95 0.13 -17.53
N GLY A 57 4.16 1.13 -16.67
CA GLY A 57 3.72 2.50 -16.87
C GLY A 57 2.35 2.81 -16.23
N VAL A 58 1.46 1.83 -16.07
CA VAL A 58 0.10 2.11 -15.57
C VAL A 58 0.11 2.62 -14.12
N PRO A 59 0.86 2.02 -13.17
CA PRO A 59 0.97 2.57 -11.81
C PRO A 59 1.61 3.96 -11.77
N GLU A 60 2.61 4.21 -12.63
CA GLU A 60 3.26 5.51 -12.77
C GLU A 60 2.29 6.56 -13.33
N ASP A 61 1.48 6.20 -14.34
CA ASP A 61 0.43 7.06 -14.88
C ASP A 61 -0.63 7.37 -13.80
N ILE A 62 -1.01 6.38 -12.98
CA ILE A 62 -1.91 6.59 -11.84
C ILE A 62 -1.27 7.55 -10.82
N MET A 63 0.02 7.39 -10.51
CA MET A 63 0.77 8.30 -9.64
C MET A 63 0.74 9.73 -10.18
N ASP A 64 0.93 9.92 -11.48
CA ASP A 64 0.90 11.23 -12.12
C ASP A 64 -0.51 11.83 -12.13
N ILE A 65 -1.54 11.03 -12.44
CA ILE A 65 -2.95 11.44 -12.35
C ILE A 65 -3.29 11.90 -10.93
N LEU A 66 -2.93 11.12 -9.91
CA LEU A 66 -3.16 11.47 -8.50
C LEU A 66 -2.55 12.84 -8.17
N GLN A 67 -1.33 13.12 -8.63
CA GLN A 67 -0.68 14.41 -8.38
C GLN A 67 -1.45 15.59 -8.95
N THR A 68 -2.12 15.43 -10.10
CA THR A 68 -2.96 16.48 -10.69
C THR A 68 -4.15 16.87 -9.81
N LEU A 69 -4.56 16.00 -8.89
CA LEU A 69 -5.70 16.24 -7.99
C LEU A 69 -5.39 17.22 -6.86
N THR A 70 -4.12 17.59 -6.64
CA THR A 70 -3.76 18.51 -5.55
C THR A 70 -4.26 19.93 -5.85
N PRO A 71 -5.24 20.45 -5.10
CA PRO A 71 -5.86 21.73 -5.44
C PRO A 71 -4.91 22.92 -5.20
N PRO A 72 -5.00 23.98 -6.02
CA PRO A 72 -4.19 25.18 -5.86
C PRO A 72 -4.80 26.13 -4.81
N ILE A 73 -4.92 25.67 -3.56
CA ILE A 73 -5.38 26.51 -2.45
C ILE A 73 -4.22 27.15 -1.69
N ALA A 74 -4.53 28.21 -0.93
CA ALA A 74 -3.63 28.70 0.11
C ALA A 74 -3.62 27.70 1.28
N PHE A 75 -2.56 26.91 1.36
CA PHE A 75 -2.38 25.96 2.44
C PHE A 75 -2.05 26.69 3.75
N ARG A 76 -2.58 26.17 4.86
CA ARG A 76 -2.23 26.65 6.21
C ARG A 76 -0.85 26.18 6.66
N HIS A 77 -0.33 25.14 6.03
CA HIS A 77 0.98 24.59 6.29
C HIS A 77 1.97 25.11 5.24
N ASP A 78 3.19 25.40 5.67
CA ASP A 78 4.23 26.03 4.83
C ASP A 78 4.77 25.16 3.69
N SER A 79 4.52 23.84 3.73
CA SER A 79 5.01 22.90 2.72
C SER A 79 3.86 22.37 1.89
N ARG A 80 3.71 22.95 0.69
CA ARG A 80 2.74 22.47 -0.31
C ARG A 80 2.93 20.99 -0.63
N ALA A 81 4.18 20.54 -0.77
CA ALA A 81 4.49 19.16 -1.09
C ALA A 81 4.11 18.19 0.04
N HIS A 82 4.36 18.57 1.30
CA HIS A 82 3.97 17.75 2.46
C HIS A 82 2.45 17.60 2.54
N VAL A 83 1.70 18.71 2.42
CA VAL A 83 0.23 18.65 2.43
C VAL A 83 -0.31 17.85 1.26
N ALA A 84 0.29 17.96 0.08
CA ALA A 84 -0.06 17.15 -1.08
C ALA A 84 0.10 15.65 -0.77
N ALA A 85 1.22 15.25 -0.17
CA ALA A 85 1.47 13.85 0.18
C ALA A 85 0.41 13.29 1.15
N HIS A 86 0.01 14.07 2.17
CA HIS A 86 -1.10 13.67 3.06
C HIS A 86 -2.44 13.59 2.33
N PHE A 87 -2.73 14.54 1.44
CA PHE A 87 -3.96 14.55 0.66
C PHE A 87 -4.06 13.33 -0.27
N LEU A 88 -2.99 13.02 -1.00
CA LEU A 88 -2.93 11.85 -1.90
C LEU A 88 -2.97 10.53 -1.11
N SER A 89 -2.27 10.44 0.02
CA SER A 89 -2.36 9.31 0.95
C SER A 89 -3.79 9.10 1.45
N ALA A 90 -4.52 10.16 1.78
CA ALA A 90 -5.92 10.07 2.21
C ALA A 90 -6.88 9.61 1.11
N LEU A 91 -6.59 9.93 -0.16
CA LEU A 91 -7.37 9.45 -1.31
C LEU A 91 -7.12 7.97 -1.62
N VAL A 92 -5.86 7.52 -1.56
CA VAL A 92 -5.49 6.12 -1.80
C VAL A 92 -5.89 5.23 -0.62
N GLY A 93 -5.71 5.73 0.59
CA GLY A 93 -5.97 5.01 1.83
C GLY A 93 -4.74 4.26 2.37
N PRO A 94 -4.72 3.97 3.68
CA PRO A 94 -3.59 3.32 4.34
C PRO A 94 -3.66 1.80 4.31
N SER A 95 -4.72 1.18 3.81
CA SER A 95 -4.94 -0.26 3.96
C SER A 95 -5.50 -0.94 2.73
N VAL A 96 -5.15 -2.22 2.61
CA VAL A 96 -5.75 -3.15 1.67
C VAL A 96 -6.12 -4.44 2.39
N HIS A 97 -7.19 -5.08 1.93
CA HIS A 97 -7.68 -6.33 2.50
C HIS A 97 -7.90 -7.32 1.35
N VAL A 98 -7.20 -8.44 1.40
CA VAL A 98 -7.13 -9.40 0.29
C VAL A 98 -7.48 -10.80 0.80
N PRO A 99 -8.42 -11.54 0.17
CA PRO A 99 -8.71 -12.90 0.58
C PRO A 99 -7.49 -13.81 0.41
N VAL A 100 -7.40 -14.85 1.25
CA VAL A 100 -6.36 -15.88 1.19
C VAL A 100 -7.02 -17.22 0.93
N ARG A 101 -6.54 -17.95 -0.07
CA ARG A 101 -7.04 -19.29 -0.44
C ARG A 101 -5.85 -20.19 -0.72
N ASP A 102 -5.89 -21.41 -0.18
CA ASP A 102 -4.86 -22.44 -0.42
C ASP A 102 -3.43 -21.92 -0.18
N GLY A 103 -3.24 -21.11 0.87
CA GLY A 103 -1.92 -20.56 1.23
C GLY A 103 -1.46 -19.38 0.38
N LYS A 104 -2.31 -18.82 -0.49
CA LYS A 104 -1.95 -17.74 -1.42
C LYS A 104 -2.92 -16.56 -1.35
N LEU A 105 -2.44 -15.37 -1.70
CA LEU A 105 -3.33 -14.23 -1.95
C LEU A 105 -4.25 -14.59 -3.13
N ALA A 106 -5.56 -14.48 -2.93
CA ALA A 106 -6.55 -14.68 -3.97
C ALA A 106 -6.72 -13.42 -4.84
N LEU A 107 -5.60 -12.91 -5.36
CA LEU A 107 -5.56 -11.80 -6.31
C LEU A 107 -5.98 -12.29 -7.70
N GLY A 108 -6.60 -11.41 -8.48
CA GLY A 108 -6.76 -11.62 -9.92
C GLY A 108 -5.42 -11.61 -10.64
N GLU A 109 -5.37 -12.16 -11.87
CA GLU A 109 -4.15 -12.33 -12.67
C GLU A 109 -3.27 -11.07 -12.76
N PHE A 110 -3.92 -9.91 -12.93
CA PHE A 110 -3.23 -8.63 -13.04
C PHE A 110 -3.13 -7.86 -11.74
N GLN A 111 -3.80 -8.28 -10.66
CA GLN A 111 -3.82 -7.52 -9.42
C GLN A 111 -2.51 -7.67 -8.63
N ARG A 112 -2.01 -6.55 -8.13
CA ARG A 112 -0.79 -6.41 -7.34
C ARG A 112 -1.03 -5.46 -6.19
N ILE A 113 -0.43 -5.76 -5.05
CA ILE A 113 -0.44 -4.90 -3.88
C ILE A 113 0.76 -3.96 -3.97
N VAL A 114 0.48 -2.67 -4.05
CA VAL A 114 1.48 -1.64 -4.31
C VAL A 114 1.44 -0.58 -3.22
N LEU A 115 2.63 -0.14 -2.79
CA LEU A 115 2.80 1.08 -2.00
C LEU A 115 3.04 2.27 -2.94
N MET A 116 2.20 3.29 -2.79
CA MET A 116 2.34 4.58 -3.47
C MET A 116 3.03 5.55 -2.52
N GLU A 117 4.30 5.89 -2.79
CA GLU A 117 5.09 6.84 -2.03
C GLU A 117 4.87 8.26 -2.58
N PHE A 118 4.56 9.22 -1.70
CA PHE A 118 4.32 10.62 -2.09
C PHE A 118 5.30 11.61 -1.45
N GLU A 119 6.12 11.15 -0.49
CA GLU A 119 7.09 11.95 0.24
C GLU A 119 8.30 11.13 0.70
N GLY A 120 8.90 10.36 -0.21
CA GLY A 120 10.14 9.63 0.04
C GLY A 120 11.41 10.49 -0.14
N PRO A 121 12.60 9.89 -0.11
CA PRO A 121 12.87 8.53 0.35
C PRO A 121 12.67 8.39 1.87
N ARG A 122 11.91 7.38 2.31
CA ARG A 122 11.66 7.07 3.72
C ARG A 122 11.61 5.57 3.97
N ARG A 123 11.82 5.20 5.23
CA ARG A 123 11.44 3.87 5.73
C ARG A 123 9.94 3.85 5.99
N ARG A 124 9.25 2.85 5.44
CA ARG A 124 7.83 2.59 5.60
C ARG A 124 7.59 1.26 6.32
N GLU A 125 6.60 1.24 7.20
CA GLU A 125 6.16 0.07 7.94
C GLU A 125 4.73 -0.28 7.55
N VAL A 126 4.53 -1.50 7.07
CA VAL A 126 3.21 -2.09 6.81
C VAL A 126 2.98 -3.20 7.83
N GLU A 127 1.96 -3.03 8.67
CA GLU A 127 1.50 -4.07 9.57
C GLU A 127 0.61 -5.05 8.79
N MET A 128 0.94 -6.33 8.85
CA MET A 128 0.19 -7.42 8.25
C MET A 128 -0.49 -8.27 9.31
N ARG A 129 -1.76 -8.62 9.10
CA ARG A 129 -2.50 -9.59 9.91
C ARG A 129 -3.20 -10.61 9.04
N LEU A 130 -3.08 -11.88 9.41
CA LEU A 130 -3.89 -12.96 8.83
C LEU A 130 -5.11 -13.19 9.71
N LEU A 131 -6.27 -13.18 9.08
CA LEU A 131 -7.57 -13.40 9.71
C LEU A 131 -8.13 -14.71 9.15
N ALA A 132 -8.21 -15.75 9.96
CA ALA A 132 -8.79 -17.03 9.54
C ALA A 132 -10.30 -16.90 9.30
N ASP A 133 -10.81 -17.70 8.35
CA ASP A 133 -12.25 -17.92 8.20
C ASP A 133 -12.84 -18.50 9.49
N ALA A 134 -14.13 -18.24 9.72
CA ALA A 134 -14.87 -18.69 10.91
C ALA A 134 -15.15 -20.20 10.90
#